data_AF-A0A0M8MHY4-F1
#
_entry.id   AF-A0A0M8MHY4-F1
#
_cell.length_a   1.000
_cell.length_b   1.000
_cell.length_c   1.000
_cell.angle_alpha   90.00
_cell.angle_beta   90.00
_cell.angle_gamma   90.00
#
_symmetry.space_group_name_H-M   'P 1'
#
loop_
_entity.id
_entity.type
_entity.pdbx_description
1 polymer ?
#
loop_
_entity_poly.entity_id
_entity_poly.type
_entity_poly.pdbx_seq_one_letter_code
_entity_poly.pdbx_strand_id
1 'polypeptide(L)'
;MTVAVDTISRNALRWADEHLDSTAYTTRCLAFVEDAIERANEVEIFGGDYAGESADRYGATHTADPAPPGAFVFYRSVGDIEGIRRDWGHVGLSMGDGRVIHAWDRVRVDEASALASLSPAPGWEPLSFRGWTPLSRILEGSRPATWTTDAATAAAHQQAQWLEQDRRGSAPTR
;
A
#
# COMPACT_ATOMS: atom_id res chain seq x y z
N MET A 1 18.56 14.40 11.78
CA MET A 1 17.53 15.44 11.62
C MET A 1 16.19 14.76 11.80
N THR A 2 15.39 15.15 12.79
CA THR A 2 14.02 14.64 12.91
C THR A 2 13.15 15.49 12.00
N VAL A 3 12.81 14.97 10.81
CA VAL A 3 11.80 15.61 9.96
C VAL A 3 10.46 15.48 10.68
N ALA A 4 9.71 16.58 10.78
CA ALA A 4 8.40 16.56 11.42
C ALA A 4 7.44 15.64 10.65
N VAL A 5 6.62 14.87 11.38
CA VAL A 5 5.62 13.94 10.82
C VAL A 5 4.71 14.64 9.80
N ASP A 6 4.34 15.91 10.05
CA ASP A 6 3.52 16.71 9.13
C ASP A 6 4.19 16.99 7.78
N THR A 7 5.52 17.17 7.78
CA THR A 7 6.28 17.36 6.55
C THR A 7 6.33 16.05 5.76
N ILE A 8 6.56 14.93 6.44
CA ILE A 8 6.59 13.60 5.82
C ILE A 8 5.24 13.28 5.18
N SER A 9 4.17 13.49 5.94
CA SER A 9 2.80 13.30 5.49
C SER A 9 2.49 14.12 4.23
N ARG A 10 2.84 15.42 4.24
CA ARG A 10 2.60 16.31 3.09
C ARG A 10 3.38 15.91 1.86
N ASN A 11 4.65 15.54 2.02
CA ASN A 11 5.49 15.08 0.92
C ASN A 11 4.94 13.78 0.31
N ALA A 12 4.54 12.84 1.17
CA ALA A 12 3.97 11.56 0.74
C ALA A 12 2.65 11.74 -0.01
N LEU A 13 1.76 12.61 0.47
CA LEU A 13 0.49 12.90 -0.20
C LEU A 13 0.70 13.60 -1.54
N ARG A 14 1.64 14.55 -1.64
CA ARG A 14 1.99 15.18 -2.92
C ARG A 14 2.53 14.13 -3.90
N TRP A 15 3.44 13.27 -3.45
CA TRP A 15 3.99 12.22 -4.28
C TRP A 15 2.91 11.24 -4.76
N ALA A 16 1.99 10.85 -3.88
CA ALA A 16 0.89 9.95 -4.24
C ALA A 16 -0.05 10.57 -5.27
N ASP A 17 -0.36 11.86 -5.14
CA ASP A 17 -1.18 12.63 -6.08
C ASP A 17 -0.54 12.73 -7.47
N GLU A 18 0.78 12.92 -7.55
CA GLU A 18 1.55 12.90 -8.81
C GLU A 18 1.48 11.55 -9.54
N HIS A 19 1.08 10.48 -8.85
CA HIS A 19 0.93 9.13 -9.41
C HIS A 19 -0.53 8.73 -9.68
N LEU A 20 -1.49 9.64 -9.53
CA LEU A 20 -2.90 9.38 -9.79
C LEU A 20 -3.11 8.81 -11.21
N ASP A 21 -4.03 7.85 -11.32
CA ASP A 21 -4.34 7.07 -12.53
C ASP A 21 -3.20 6.17 -13.06
N SER A 22 -2.04 6.12 -12.41
CA SER A 22 -0.96 5.20 -12.77
C SER A 22 -1.39 3.73 -12.58
N THR A 23 -1.06 2.89 -13.56
CA THR A 23 -1.20 1.43 -13.50
C THR A 23 0.10 0.72 -13.11
N ALA A 24 1.18 1.46 -12.82
CA ALA A 24 2.46 0.86 -12.42
C ALA A 24 2.37 0.09 -11.09
N TYR A 25 1.38 0.43 -10.26
CA TYR A 25 1.11 -0.17 -8.95
C TYR A 25 -0.14 -1.05 -8.92
N THR A 26 -0.69 -1.45 -10.07
CA THR A 26 -1.87 -2.33 -10.12
C THR A 26 -1.66 -3.55 -9.22
N THR A 27 -2.59 -3.80 -8.30
CA THR A 27 -2.56 -4.87 -7.26
C THR A 27 -1.42 -4.80 -6.23
N ARG A 28 -0.63 -3.71 -6.20
CA ARG A 28 0.52 -3.53 -5.30
C ARG A 28 0.30 -2.39 -4.32
N CYS A 29 -0.80 -2.45 -3.59
CA CYS A 29 -1.23 -1.41 -2.65
C CYS A 29 -0.19 -1.06 -1.58
N LEU A 30 0.48 -2.06 -0.99
CA LEU A 30 1.51 -1.84 0.01
C LEU A 30 2.73 -1.11 -0.58
N ALA A 31 3.28 -1.62 -1.68
CA ALA A 31 4.43 -1.00 -2.34
C ALA A 31 4.15 0.46 -2.74
N PHE A 32 2.93 0.77 -3.16
CA PHE A 32 2.53 2.15 -3.47
C PHE A 32 2.59 3.08 -2.26
N VAL A 33 1.97 2.69 -1.14
CA VAL A 33 1.93 3.55 0.05
C VAL A 33 3.29 3.64 0.74
N GLU A 34 4.11 2.59 0.64
CA GLU A 34 5.50 2.60 1.10
C GLU A 34 6.35 3.53 0.22
N ASP A 35 6.36 3.36 -1.11
CA ASP A 35 7.09 4.28 -2.00
C ASP A 35 6.65 5.74 -1.80
N ALA A 36 5.36 6.00 -1.54
CA ALA A 36 4.89 7.36 -1.26
C ALA A 36 5.56 7.98 -0.03
N ILE A 37 5.70 7.23 1.06
CA ILE A 37 6.43 7.72 2.24
C ILE A 37 7.93 7.76 1.94
N GLU A 38 8.47 6.67 1.40
CA GLU A 38 9.89 6.44 1.32
C GLU A 38 10.58 7.34 0.30
N ARG A 39 10.09 7.35 -0.93
CA ARG A 39 10.67 8.12 -2.06
C ARG A 39 10.54 9.61 -1.84
N ALA A 40 9.40 10.06 -1.31
CA ALA A 40 9.15 11.48 -1.10
C ALA A 40 9.96 12.07 0.05
N ASN A 41 10.53 11.23 0.93
CA ASN A 41 11.19 11.67 2.15
C ASN A 41 12.60 11.11 2.35
N GLU A 42 13.11 10.30 1.42
CA GLU A 42 14.44 9.69 1.49
C GLU A 42 14.64 8.85 2.77
N VAL A 43 13.62 8.06 3.12
CA VAL A 43 13.60 7.17 4.29
C VAL A 43 13.11 5.79 3.91
N GLU A 44 13.69 4.74 4.47
CA GLU A 44 13.15 3.38 4.40
C GLU A 44 12.34 3.11 5.66
N ILE A 45 11.11 2.64 5.49
CA ILE A 45 10.22 2.15 6.55
C ILE A 45 10.22 0.63 6.57
N PHE A 46 9.73 0.03 7.66
CA PHE A 46 9.84 -1.41 7.88
C PHE A 46 8.47 -2.06 8.10
N GLY A 47 7.86 -2.50 6.99
CA GLY A 47 6.61 -3.26 6.93
C GLY A 47 6.79 -4.78 6.89
N GLY A 48 5.72 -5.50 6.55
CA GLY A 48 5.75 -6.92 6.18
C GLY A 48 5.81 -7.11 4.67
N ASP A 49 5.73 -8.36 4.21
CA ASP A 49 5.78 -8.68 2.77
C ASP A 49 4.46 -8.35 2.04
N TYR A 50 3.37 -8.15 2.79
CA TYR A 50 2.03 -7.85 2.28
C TYR A 50 1.25 -6.98 3.28
N ALA A 51 0.21 -6.29 2.81
CA ALA A 51 -0.53 -5.31 3.60
C ALA A 51 -1.12 -5.89 4.89
N GLY A 52 -1.57 -7.15 4.85
CA GLY A 52 -2.07 -7.88 6.01
C GLY A 52 -1.03 -8.03 7.13
N GLU A 53 0.21 -8.37 6.79
CA GLU A 53 1.31 -8.49 7.76
C GLU A 53 1.79 -7.12 8.24
N SER A 54 1.87 -6.14 7.35
CA SER A 54 2.18 -4.76 7.74
C SER A 54 1.17 -4.22 8.76
N ALA A 55 -0.12 -4.52 8.59
CA ALA A 55 -1.15 -4.14 9.56
C ALA A 55 -0.90 -4.74 10.95
N ASP A 56 -0.52 -6.02 11.04
CA ASP A 56 -0.16 -6.68 12.30
C ASP A 56 1.08 -6.06 12.93
N ARG A 57 2.13 -5.86 12.13
CA ARG A 57 3.41 -5.28 12.58
C ARG A 57 3.25 -3.85 13.11
N TYR A 58 2.46 -3.03 12.41
CA TYR A 58 2.20 -1.66 12.83
C TYR A 58 1.12 -1.56 13.93
N GLY A 59 0.41 -2.64 14.23
CA GLY A 59 -0.66 -2.64 15.24
C GLY A 59 -1.87 -1.81 14.83
N ALA A 60 -2.32 -1.94 13.57
CA ALA A 60 -3.43 -1.18 12.99
C ALA A 60 -4.78 -1.51 13.65
N THR A 61 -5.01 -0.90 14.80
CA THR A 61 -6.16 -1.18 15.68
C THR A 61 -7.05 0.05 15.90
N HIS A 62 -6.66 1.21 15.38
CA HIS A 62 -7.49 2.41 15.48
C HIS A 62 -8.68 2.30 14.53
N THR A 63 -9.87 2.61 15.05
CA THR A 63 -11.14 2.54 14.31
C THR A 63 -11.92 3.85 14.31
N ALA A 64 -11.39 4.90 14.93
CA ALA A 64 -12.03 6.21 14.96
C ALA A 64 -11.75 6.97 13.65
N ASP A 65 -12.78 7.50 13.03
CA ASP A 65 -12.67 8.24 11.76
C ASP A 65 -12.80 9.77 11.96
N PRO A 66 -12.15 10.58 11.10
CA PRO A 66 -11.24 10.15 10.03
C PRO A 66 -9.80 9.89 10.54
N ALA A 67 -9.10 8.94 9.92
CA ALA A 67 -7.67 8.74 10.13
C ALA A 67 -6.88 10.01 9.73
N PRO A 68 -5.83 10.42 10.46
CA PRO A 68 -5.08 11.64 10.15
C PRO A 68 -4.30 11.53 8.82
N PRO A 69 -3.95 12.66 8.17
CA PRO A 69 -3.17 12.66 6.94
C PRO A 69 -1.87 11.83 7.04
N GLY A 70 -1.62 10.97 6.06
CA GLY A 70 -0.44 10.12 6.00
C GLY A 70 -0.52 8.84 6.84
N ALA A 71 -1.61 8.61 7.58
CA ALA A 71 -1.86 7.31 8.21
C ALA A 71 -2.08 6.21 7.15
N PHE A 72 -1.67 4.98 7.47
CA PHE A 72 -2.06 3.81 6.67
C PHE A 72 -3.40 3.28 7.16
N VAL A 73 -4.33 3.12 6.22
CA VAL A 73 -5.69 2.61 6.45
C VAL A 73 -5.80 1.22 5.86
N PHE A 74 -6.03 0.23 6.70
CA PHE A 74 -5.98 -1.18 6.33
C PHE A 74 -7.37 -1.81 6.23
N TYR A 75 -7.46 -2.73 5.28
CA TYR A 75 -8.60 -3.60 5.05
C TYR A 75 -8.11 -5.04 5.00
N ARG A 76 -8.94 -5.96 5.46
CA ARG A 76 -8.80 -7.38 5.15
C ARG A 76 -9.12 -7.59 3.67
N SER A 77 -8.31 -8.41 3.01
CA SER A 77 -8.50 -8.80 1.61
C SER A 77 -8.10 -10.26 1.48
N VAL A 78 -9.12 -11.14 1.45
CA VAL A 78 -8.92 -12.59 1.44
C VAL A 78 -9.04 -13.11 0.02
N GLY A 79 -8.02 -13.84 -0.42
CA GLY A 79 -7.99 -14.42 -1.76
C GLY A 79 -6.87 -15.43 -1.91
N ASP A 80 -6.80 -16.00 -3.10
CA ASP A 80 -5.83 -17.03 -3.47
C ASP A 80 -4.70 -16.43 -4.32
N ILE A 81 -3.46 -16.62 -3.88
CA ILE A 81 -2.25 -16.38 -4.67
C ILE A 81 -1.44 -17.68 -4.65
N GLU A 82 -1.09 -18.21 -5.82
CA GLU A 82 -0.33 -19.46 -5.97
C GLU A 82 -0.89 -20.66 -5.15
N GLY A 83 -2.22 -20.76 -5.07
CA GLY A 83 -2.92 -21.82 -4.33
C GLY A 83 -2.95 -21.65 -2.82
N ILE A 84 -2.46 -20.52 -2.29
CA ILE A 84 -2.53 -20.16 -0.88
C ILE A 84 -3.65 -19.15 -0.66
N ARG A 85 -4.73 -19.60 -0.01
CA ARG A 85 -5.80 -18.71 0.45
C ARG A 85 -5.46 -18.10 1.81
N ARG A 86 -5.35 -16.77 1.87
CA ARG A 86 -5.18 -16.03 3.14
C ARG A 86 -5.62 -14.59 3.04
N ASP A 87 -5.58 -13.89 4.18
CA ASP A 87 -5.73 -12.43 4.24
C ASP A 87 -4.43 -11.76 3.82
N TRP A 88 -4.36 -11.34 2.56
CA TRP A 88 -3.24 -10.57 2.00
C TRP A 88 -3.34 -9.08 2.37
N GLY A 89 -4.52 -8.65 2.80
CA GLY A 89 -4.83 -7.28 3.15
C GLY A 89 -4.85 -6.32 1.96
N HIS A 90 -5.34 -5.11 2.23
CA HIS A 90 -5.28 -3.95 1.35
C HIS A 90 -4.99 -2.71 2.19
N VAL A 91 -4.30 -1.74 1.61
CA VAL A 91 -3.91 -0.52 2.33
C VAL A 91 -4.06 0.71 1.44
N GLY A 92 -4.47 1.82 2.05
CA GLY A 92 -4.48 3.15 1.45
C GLY A 92 -3.81 4.18 2.36
N LEU A 93 -3.36 5.28 1.77
CA LEU A 93 -2.78 6.43 2.46
C LEU A 93 -3.89 7.44 2.75
N SER A 94 -4.15 7.74 4.03
CA SER A 94 -5.20 8.68 4.43
C SER A 94 -4.89 10.11 4.00
N MET A 95 -5.88 10.78 3.43
CA MET A 95 -5.84 12.21 3.10
C MET A 95 -6.30 13.11 4.26
N GLY A 96 -6.82 12.52 5.35
CA GLY A 96 -7.25 13.24 6.56
C GLY A 96 -8.72 13.64 6.62
N ASP A 97 -9.45 13.50 5.52
CA ASP A 97 -10.85 13.93 5.38
C ASP A 97 -11.81 12.76 5.12
N GLY A 98 -11.39 11.54 5.48
CA GLY A 98 -12.15 10.31 5.24
C GLY A 98 -11.82 9.63 3.92
N ARG A 99 -11.08 10.31 3.03
CA ARG A 99 -10.60 9.74 1.77
C ARG A 99 -9.24 9.10 1.92
N VAL A 100 -8.99 8.11 1.07
CA VAL A 100 -7.69 7.45 0.93
C VAL A 100 -7.26 7.48 -0.52
N ILE A 101 -5.96 7.69 -0.76
CA ILE A 101 -5.32 7.40 -2.04
C ILE A 101 -4.68 6.01 -1.97
N HIS A 102 -4.95 5.15 -2.93
CA HIS A 102 -4.50 3.76 -2.92
C HIS A 102 -4.34 3.20 -4.33
N ALA A 103 -3.56 2.13 -4.46
CA ALA A 103 -3.47 1.37 -5.70
C ALA A 103 -4.45 0.19 -5.68
N TRP A 104 -5.28 0.10 -6.71
CA TRP A 104 -6.21 -1.01 -6.95
C TRP A 104 -5.97 -1.57 -8.36
N ASP A 105 -6.86 -1.29 -9.31
CA ASP A 105 -6.62 -1.45 -10.76
C ASP A 105 -5.66 -0.37 -11.28
N ARG A 106 -5.73 0.82 -10.68
CA ARG A 106 -4.82 1.95 -10.85
C ARG A 106 -4.71 2.69 -9.52
N VAL A 107 -3.82 3.67 -9.44
CA VAL A 107 -3.82 4.64 -8.33
C VAL A 107 -5.07 5.49 -8.43
N ARG A 108 -5.86 5.53 -7.36
CA ARG A 108 -7.14 6.24 -7.30
C ARG A 108 -7.43 6.74 -5.89
N VAL A 109 -8.38 7.67 -5.81
CA VAL A 109 -8.90 8.20 -4.55
C VAL A 109 -10.32 7.73 -4.38
N ASP A 110 -10.62 7.18 -3.20
CA ASP A 110 -11.96 6.75 -2.81
C ASP A 110 -12.22 7.13 -1.34
N GLU A 111 -13.50 7.20 -0.97
CA GLU A 111 -13.90 7.28 0.44
C GLU A 111 -13.51 5.98 1.14
N ALA A 112 -12.83 6.07 2.29
CA ALA A 112 -12.40 4.90 3.06
C ALA A 112 -13.58 3.93 3.33
N SER A 113 -14.72 4.49 3.73
CA SER A 113 -15.94 3.71 4.00
C SER A 113 -16.53 3.00 2.76
N ALA A 114 -16.23 3.49 1.55
CA ALA A 114 -16.75 2.94 0.30
C ALA A 114 -15.88 1.80 -0.27
N LEU A 115 -14.64 1.61 0.21
CA LEU A 115 -13.74 0.57 -0.30
C LEU A 115 -14.32 -0.84 -0.19
N ALA A 116 -15.12 -1.12 0.84
CA ALA A 116 -15.81 -2.41 1.01
C ALA A 116 -16.82 -2.72 -0.12
N SER A 117 -17.24 -1.72 -0.88
CA SER A 117 -18.17 -1.85 -2.00
C SER A 117 -17.48 -1.98 -3.36
N LEU A 118 -16.15 -1.90 -3.41
CA LEU A 118 -15.41 -2.12 -4.65
C LEU A 118 -15.53 -3.57 -5.09
N SER A 119 -15.69 -3.79 -6.40
CA SER A 119 -15.66 -5.13 -6.97
C SER A 119 -14.26 -5.73 -6.84
N PRO A 120 -14.10 -6.85 -6.10
CA PRO A 120 -12.83 -7.53 -6.00
C PRO A 120 -12.52 -8.29 -7.30
N ALA A 121 -11.25 -8.68 -7.47
CA ALA A 121 -10.88 -9.59 -8.55
C ALA A 121 -11.59 -10.96 -8.37
N PRO A 122 -11.82 -11.73 -9.45
CA PRO A 122 -12.40 -13.06 -9.33
C PRO A 122 -11.65 -13.94 -8.32
N GLY A 123 -12.39 -14.61 -7.41
CA GLY A 123 -11.82 -15.46 -6.36
C GLY A 123 -11.47 -14.74 -5.04
N TRP A 124 -11.53 -13.41 -5.03
CA TRP A 124 -11.28 -12.58 -3.85
C TRP A 124 -12.59 -12.19 -3.15
N GLU A 125 -12.54 -12.13 -1.82
CA GLU A 125 -13.62 -11.61 -0.98
C GLU A 125 -13.67 -10.07 -1.03
N PRO A 126 -14.83 -9.44 -0.80
CA PRO A 126 -14.92 -7.99 -0.61
C PRO A 126 -14.02 -7.50 0.52
N LEU A 127 -13.53 -6.26 0.40
CA LEU A 127 -12.72 -5.65 1.45
C LEU A 127 -13.53 -5.48 2.74
N SER A 128 -12.90 -5.76 3.88
CA SER A 128 -13.47 -5.47 5.21
C SER A 128 -12.53 -4.55 5.97
N PHE A 129 -13.03 -3.43 6.48
CA PHE A 129 -12.20 -2.51 7.27
C PHE A 129 -11.54 -3.23 8.46
N ARG A 130 -10.24 -2.99 8.63
CA ARG A 130 -9.43 -3.59 9.71
C ARG A 130 -9.02 -2.57 10.76
N GLY A 131 -8.72 -1.36 10.34
CA GLY A 131 -8.25 -0.28 11.21
C GLY A 131 -7.16 0.54 10.52
N TRP A 132 -6.68 1.59 11.18
CA TRP A 132 -5.56 2.39 10.71
C TRP A 132 -4.43 2.49 11.74
N THR A 133 -3.26 2.94 11.30
CA THR A 133 -2.09 3.20 12.15
C THR A 133 -1.48 4.58 11.82
N PRO A 134 -1.10 5.38 12.83
CA PRO A 134 -0.59 6.72 12.58
C PRO A 134 0.79 6.70 11.93
N LEU A 135 1.11 7.72 11.14
CA LEU A 135 2.40 7.87 10.48
C LEU A 135 3.59 7.81 11.45
N SER A 136 3.45 8.36 12.66
CA SER A 136 4.49 8.28 13.69
C SER A 136 4.88 6.84 14.02
N ARG A 137 3.91 5.92 14.05
CA ARG A 137 4.14 4.49 14.31
C ARG A 137 4.78 3.79 13.12
N ILE A 138 4.38 4.15 11.90
CA ILE A 138 4.97 3.61 10.65
C ILE A 138 6.45 3.98 10.54
N LEU A 139 6.80 5.18 10.97
CA LEU A 139 8.18 5.70 10.93
C LEU A 139 9.09 5.15 12.03
N GLU A 140 8.58 4.38 12.99
CA GLU A 140 9.40 3.83 14.07
C GLU A 140 10.48 2.88 13.51
N GLY A 141 11.74 3.21 13.81
CA GLY A 141 12.89 2.45 13.31
C GLY A 141 13.29 2.77 11.87
N SER A 142 12.61 3.68 11.18
CA SER A 142 12.99 4.12 9.83
C SER A 142 14.42 4.66 9.78
N ARG A 143 15.05 4.51 8.62
CA ARG A 143 16.43 4.96 8.39
C ARG A 143 16.54 5.73 7.08
N PRO A 144 17.52 6.64 6.94
CA PRO A 144 17.77 7.30 5.66
C PRO A 144 18.04 6.29 4.55
N ALA A 145 17.43 6.50 3.39
CA ALA A 145 17.65 5.71 2.19
C ALA A 145 17.47 6.58 0.95
N THR A 146 18.20 6.27 -0.11
CA THR A 146 18.09 6.98 -1.39
C THR A 146 17.99 5.96 -2.52
N TRP A 147 17.19 6.30 -3.51
CA TRP A 147 16.98 5.47 -4.69
C TRP A 147 17.48 6.19 -5.92
N THR A 148 18.12 5.46 -6.81
CA THR A 148 18.61 5.99 -8.10
C THR A 148 17.64 5.73 -9.25
N THR A 149 16.60 4.93 -9.02
CA THR A 149 15.57 4.59 -9.99
C THR A 149 14.28 5.37 -9.73
N ASP A 150 13.59 5.71 -10.81
CA ASP A 150 12.21 6.17 -10.75
C ASP A 150 11.30 5.07 -10.16
N ALA A 151 10.40 5.46 -9.27
CA ALA A 151 9.61 4.52 -8.48
C ALA A 151 8.56 3.80 -9.33
N ALA A 152 7.84 4.52 -10.19
CA ALA A 152 6.87 3.92 -11.11
C ALA A 152 7.55 2.94 -12.08
N THR A 153 8.72 3.30 -12.59
CA THR A 153 9.56 2.42 -13.42
C THR A 153 10.01 1.18 -12.65
N ALA A 154 10.47 1.35 -11.40
CA ALA A 154 10.88 0.23 -10.55
C ALA A 154 9.70 -0.70 -10.23
N ALA A 155 8.53 -0.15 -9.91
CA ALA A 155 7.30 -0.89 -9.63
C ALA A 155 6.83 -1.67 -10.87
N ALA A 156 6.82 -1.04 -12.05
CA ALA A 156 6.46 -1.68 -13.31
C ALA A 156 7.43 -2.82 -13.68
N HIS A 157 8.74 -2.62 -13.49
CA HIS A 157 9.73 -3.65 -13.76
C HIS A 157 9.58 -4.86 -12.83
N GLN A 158 9.40 -4.62 -11.53
CA GLN A 158 9.15 -5.69 -10.56
C GLN A 158 7.84 -6.43 -10.85
N GLN A 159 6.78 -5.74 -11.28
CA GLN A 159 5.52 -6.37 -11.71
C GLN A 159 5.76 -7.29 -12.92
N ALA A 160 6.50 -6.82 -13.92
CA ALA A 160 6.82 -7.61 -15.11
C ALA A 160 7.67 -8.85 -14.76
N GLN A 161 8.61 -8.72 -13.81
CA GLN A 161 9.42 -9.84 -13.34
C GLN A 161 8.59 -10.90 -12.61
N TRP A 162 7.65 -10.49 -11.75
CA TRP A 162 6.76 -11.41 -11.05
C TRP A 162 5.86 -12.18 -12.03
N LEU A 163 5.22 -11.49 -12.98
CA LEU A 163 4.39 -12.11 -14.02
C LEU A 163 5.18 -13.13 -14.86
N GLU A 164 6.44 -12.82 -15.17
CA GLU A 164 7.31 -13.73 -15.93
C GLU A 164 7.79 -14.92 -15.09
N GLN A 165 7.92 -14.78 -13.77
CA GLN A 165 8.23 -15.89 -12.87
C GLN A 165 7.02 -16.83 -12.71
N ASP A 166 5.82 -16.28 -12.52
CA ASP A 166 4.57 -17.05 -12.47
C ASP A 166 4.34 -17.86 -13.75
N ARG A 167 4.56 -17.24 -14.92
CA ARG A 167 4.48 -17.91 -16.23
C ARG A 167 5.46 -19.07 -16.36
N ARG A 168 6.64 -18.98 -15.73
CA ARG A 168 7.66 -20.04 -15.74
C ARG A 168 7.40 -21.12 -14.69
N GLY A 169 6.83 -20.77 -13.54
CA GLY A 169 6.40 -21.71 -12.50
C GLY A 169 5.16 -22.53 -12.86
N SER A 170 4.29 -21.98 -13.72
CA SER A 170 3.08 -22.64 -14.23
C SER A 170 3.30 -23.56 -15.44
N ALA A 171 4.54 -23.73 -15.92
CA ALA A 171 4.83 -24.66 -17.01
C ALA A 171 4.71 -26.11 -16.50
N PRO A 172 3.88 -26.98 -17.11
CA PRO A 172 3.77 -28.36 -16.68
C PRO A 172 5.13 -29.04 -16.86
N THR A 173 5.62 -29.65 -15.78
CA THR A 173 6.70 -30.63 -15.88
C THR A 173 6.17 -31.77 -16.74
N ARG A 174 6.87 -32.03 -17.85
CA ARG A 174 6.47 -32.98 -18.91
C ARG A 174 6.09 -34.36 -18.41
#